data_AF-A0A957EZ20-F1
#
_entry.id   AF-A0A957EZ20-F1
#
_cell.length_a   1.000
_cell.length_b   1.000
_cell.length_c   1.000
_cell.angle_alpha   90.00
_cell.angle_beta   90.00
_cell.angle_gamma   90.00
#
_symmetry.space_group_name_H-M   'P 1'
#
loop_
_entity.id
_entity.type
_entity.pdbx_description
1 polymer ?
#
loop_
_entity_poly.entity_id
_entity_poly.type
_entity_poly.pdbx_seq_one_letter_code
_entity_poly.pdbx_strand_id
1 'polypeptide(L)' 'SAPRPLFGKEHVLGIWRDEFRELYSWGGLFMLVMHPQVTGRPIRLATLREFIAYTRQFPGVWTATCSDIAAAFVAQE' A
#
# COMPACT_ATOMS: atom_id res chain seq x y z
N SER A 1 -29.84 -10.16 -2.97
CA SER A 1 -28.45 -9.68 -3.11
C SER A 1 -27.95 -9.26 -1.74
N ALA A 2 -26.85 -9.82 -1.25
CA ALA A 2 -26.29 -9.38 0.03
C ALA A 2 -25.75 -7.95 -0.11
N PRO A 3 -25.90 -7.07 0.90
CA PRO A 3 -25.33 -5.74 0.84
C PRO A 3 -23.81 -5.82 0.73
N ARG A 4 -23.21 -4.96 -0.10
CA ARG A 4 -21.75 -4.88 -0.23
C ARG A 4 -21.16 -4.49 1.14
N PRO A 5 -20.26 -5.29 1.73
CA PRO A 5 -19.70 -4.98 3.03
C PRO A 5 -18.96 -3.64 3.01
N LEU A 6 -19.22 -2.81 4.02
CA LEU A 6 -18.51 -1.55 4.25
C LEU A 6 -17.40 -1.80 5.26
N PHE A 7 -16.17 -1.77 4.79
CA PHE A 7 -15.01 -1.90 5.67
C PHE A 7 -14.65 -0.55 6.30
N GLY A 8 -14.47 -0.52 7.61
CA GLY A 8 -14.04 0.68 8.35
C GLY A 8 -12.63 1.14 7.97
N LYS A 9 -12.16 2.21 8.61
CA LYS A 9 -10.78 2.69 8.44
C LYS A 9 -9.79 1.66 8.98
N GLU A 10 -10.04 1.20 10.21
CA GLU A 10 -9.17 0.32 11.00
C GLU A 10 -9.00 -1.03 10.31
N HIS A 11 -10.08 -1.57 9.74
CA HIS A 11 -10.04 -2.82 8.99
C HIS A 11 -9.14 -2.72 7.74
N VAL A 12 -9.32 -1.67 6.93
CA VAL A 12 -8.52 -1.49 5.71
C VAL A 12 -7.06 -1.21 6.04
N LEU A 13 -6.80 -0.35 7.04
CA LEU A 13 -5.45 -0.04 7.46
C LEU A 13 -4.74 -1.26 8.06
N GLY A 14 -5.45 -2.09 8.83
CA GLY A 14 -4.91 -3.32 9.41
C GLY A 14 -4.42 -4.26 8.32
N ILE A 15 -5.25 -4.56 7.32
CA ILE A 15 -4.88 -5.39 6.18
C ILE A 15 -3.62 -4.87 5.49
N TRP A 16 -3.57 -3.56 5.19
CA TRP A 16 -2.39 -2.99 4.52
C TRP A 16 -1.12 -3.08 5.37
N ARG A 17 -1.22 -2.83 6.68
CA ARG A 17 -0.07 -2.90 7.60
C ARG A 17 0.46 -4.32 7.75
N ASP A 18 -0.42 -5.31 7.84
CA ASP A 18 -0.04 -6.71 8.04
C ASP A 18 0.57 -7.27 6.75
N GLU A 19 -0.06 -7.05 5.60
CA GLU A 19 0.47 -7.45 4.28
C GLU A 19 1.84 -6.81 4.01
N PHE A 20 1.98 -5.50 4.28
CA PHE A 20 3.27 -4.81 4.14
C PHE A 20 4.34 -5.41 5.06
N ARG A 21 4.01 -5.76 6.31
CA ARG A 21 4.98 -6.30 7.27
C ARG A 21 5.52 -7.66 6.82
N GLU A 22 4.64 -8.53 6.33
CA GLU A 22 5.06 -9.83 5.82
C GLU A 22 5.94 -9.68 4.58
N LEU A 23 5.54 -8.85 3.61
CA LEU A 23 6.37 -8.57 2.42
C LEU A 23 7.71 -7.92 2.77
N TYR A 24 7.73 -6.99 3.73
CA TYR A 24 8.97 -6.39 4.21
C TYR A 24 9.92 -7.44 4.80
N SER A 25 9.40 -8.40 5.56
CA SER A 25 10.20 -9.50 6.11
C SER A 25 10.83 -10.39 5.03
N TRP A 26 10.18 -10.50 3.87
CA TRP A 26 10.68 -11.26 2.73
C TRP A 26 11.62 -10.44 1.82
N GLY A 27 11.74 -9.13 2.05
CA GLY A 27 12.41 -8.22 1.10
C GLY A 27 11.64 -8.05 -0.21
N GLY A 28 10.31 -8.22 -0.19
CA GLY A 28 9.44 -8.19 -1.35
C GLY A 28 8.93 -6.80 -1.75
N LEU A 29 8.03 -6.78 -2.74
CA LEU A 29 7.37 -5.58 -3.27
C LEU A 29 5.91 -5.51 -2.80
N PHE A 30 5.56 -4.45 -2.07
CA PHE A 30 4.15 -4.12 -1.78
C PHE A 30 3.60 -3.18 -2.86
N MET A 31 2.56 -3.61 -3.58
CA MET A 31 1.89 -2.80 -4.63
C MET A 31 0.46 -2.44 -4.21
N LEU A 32 0.17 -1.14 -4.13
CA LEU A 32 -1.17 -0.65 -3.79
C LEU A 32 -1.92 -0.15 -5.03
N VAL A 33 -3.03 -0.81 -5.36
CA VAL A 33 -3.95 -0.33 -6.41
C VAL A 33 -4.93 0.67 -5.83
N MET A 34 -5.10 1.81 -6.50
CA MET A 34 -5.96 2.90 -6.07
C MET A 34 -6.91 3.34 -7.19
N HIS A 35 -8.13 3.71 -6.81
CA HIS A 35 -9.11 4.33 -7.71
C HIS A 35 -9.60 5.65 -7.12
N PRO A 36 -9.69 6.75 -7.89
CA PRO A 36 -10.12 8.05 -7.37
C PRO A 36 -11.48 8.01 -6.67
N GLN A 37 -12.46 7.27 -7.22
CA GLN A 37 -13.80 7.11 -6.64
C GLN A 37 -13.79 6.41 -5.27
N VAL A 38 -12.76 5.61 -4.98
CA VAL A 38 -12.66 4.82 -3.74
C VAL A 38 -11.66 5.48 -2.78
N THR A 39 -10.39 5.54 -3.18
CA THR A 39 -9.28 6.04 -2.35
C THR A 39 -9.33 7.55 -2.16
N GLY A 40 -9.94 8.28 -3.10
CA GLY A 40 -10.10 9.75 -3.01
C GLY A 40 -11.14 10.21 -1.99
N ARG A 41 -11.98 9.32 -1.45
CA ARG A 41 -12.94 9.68 -0.38
C ARG A 41 -12.15 10.15 0.86
N PRO A 42 -12.57 11.22 1.57
CA PRO A 42 -11.76 11.80 2.64
C PRO A 42 -11.24 10.81 3.69
N ILE A 43 -12.10 9.88 4.14
CA ILE A 43 -11.71 8.82 5.09
C ILE A 43 -10.62 7.88 4.52
N ARG A 44 -10.71 7.53 3.23
CA ARG A 44 -9.74 6.65 2.57
C ARG A 44 -8.44 7.38 2.26
N LEU A 45 -8.50 8.66 1.91
CA LEU A 45 -7.32 9.49 1.74
C LEU A 45 -6.56 9.67 3.06
N ALA A 46 -7.28 9.88 4.18
CA ALA A 46 -6.68 9.89 5.51
C ALA A 46 -6.05 8.53 5.87
N THR A 47 -6.71 7.43 5.52
CA THR A 47 -6.18 6.07 5.70
C THR A 47 -4.87 5.87 4.90
N LEU A 48 -4.83 6.32 3.65
CA LEU A 48 -3.65 6.26 2.79
C LEU A 48 -2.48 7.08 3.36
N ARG A 49 -2.74 8.28 3.86
CA ARG A 49 -1.69 9.10 4.52
C ARG A 49 -1.11 8.39 5.73
N GLU A 50 -1.95 7.78 6.55
CA GLU A 50 -1.50 7.03 7.73
C GLU A 50 -0.67 5.79 7.34
N PHE A 51 -1.07 5.09 6.28
CA PHE A 51 -0.31 3.95 5.77
C PHE A 51 1.06 4.37 5.21
N ILE A 52 1.13 5.43 4.39
CA ILE A 52 2.41 5.97 3.88
C ILE A 52 3.32 6.41 5.04
N ALA A 53 2.76 7.04 6.07
CA ALA A 53 3.52 7.43 7.26
C ALA A 53 4.07 6.21 8.01
N TYR A 54 3.30 5.13 8.08
CA TYR A 54 3.73 3.86 8.68
C TYR A 54 4.87 3.20 7.89
N THR A 55 4.77 3.08 6.56
CA THR A 55 5.82 2.42 5.75
C THR A 55 7.15 3.16 5.80
N ARG A 56 7.13 4.49 5.94
CA ARG A 56 8.33 5.33 6.10
C ARG A 56 9.11 5.10 7.39
N GLN A 57 8.56 4.37 8.37
CA GLN A 57 9.26 4.01 9.60
C GLN A 57 10.23 2.83 9.41
N PHE A 58 10.13 2.12 8.28
CA PHE A 58 10.91 0.91 8.01
C PHE A 58 12.16 1.25 7.17
N PRO A 59 13.36 1.00 7.68
CA PRO A 59 14.60 1.23 6.92
C PRO A 59 14.65 0.39 5.64
N GLY A 60 15.24 0.95 4.58
CA GLY A 60 15.43 0.23 3.31
C GLY A 60 14.18 0.17 2.41
N VAL A 61 13.05 0.75 2.83
CA VAL A 61 11.87 0.85 1.95
C VAL A 61 12.10 1.90 0.87
N TRP A 62 12.03 1.46 -0.39
CA TRP A 62 12.02 2.33 -1.55
C TRP A 62 10.59 2.63 -2.01
N THR A 63 10.19 3.90 -1.98
CA THR A 63 8.94 4.35 -2.61
C THR A 63 9.20 4.66 -4.08
N ALA A 64 8.58 3.90 -4.98
CA ALA A 64 8.90 3.90 -6.40
C ALA A 64 7.63 3.92 -7.27
N THR A 65 7.75 4.41 -8.50
CA THR A 65 6.74 4.21 -9.54
C THR A 65 6.91 2.84 -10.20
N CYS A 66 5.89 2.34 -10.92
CA CYS A 66 6.04 1.10 -11.68
C CYS A 66 7.15 1.18 -12.73
N SER A 67 7.38 2.36 -13.33
CA SER A 67 8.46 2.59 -14.29
C SER A 67 9.83 2.47 -13.63
N ASP A 68 9.99 3.00 -12.41
CA ASP A 68 11.25 2.89 -11.67
C ASP A 68 11.56 1.42 -11.33
N ILE A 69 10.56 0.66 -10.88
CA ILE A 69 10.70 -0.77 -10.59
C ILE A 69 11.09 -1.55 -11.86
N ALA A 70 10.42 -1.27 -12.99
CA ALA A 70 10.74 -1.93 -14.26
C ALA A 70 12.18 -1.62 -14.70
N ALA A 71 12.62 -0.38 -14.60
CA ALA A 71 13.99 0.02 -14.92
C ALA A 71 15.02 -0.65 -13.98
N ALA A 72 14.72 -0.72 -12.68
CA ALA A 72 15.59 -1.39 -11.72
C ALA A 72 15.71 -2.89 -11.97
N PHE A 73 14.63 -3.55 -12.42
CA PHE A 73 14.66 -4.96 -12.80
C PHE A 73 15.56 -5.20 -14.01
N VAL A 74 15.38 -4.42 -15.09
CA VAL A 74 16.20 -4.52 -16.31
C VAL A 74 17.69 -4.26 -16.02
N ALA A 75 18.01 -3.36 -15.09
CA ALA A 75 19.38 -3.04 -14.72
C ALA A 75 20.07 -4.10 -13.84
N GLN A 76 19.33 -5.09 -13.31
CA GLN A 76 19.88 -6.21 -12.54
C GLN A 76 20.28 -7.41 -13.41
N GLU A 77 19.86 -7.45 -14.68
CA GLU A 77 20.29 -8.42 -15.69
C GLU A 77 21.62 -8.00 -16.34
#